data_AF-A0A8H4UMA2-F1
#
_entry.id   AF-A0A8H4UMA2-F1
#
_cell.length_a   1.000
_cell.length_b   1.000
_cell.length_c   1.000
_cell.angle_alpha   90.00
_cell.angle_beta   90.00
_cell.angle_gamma   90.00
#
_symmetry.space_group_name_H-M   'P 1'
#
loop_
_entity.id
_entity.type
_entity.pdbx_description
1 polymer ?
#
loop_
_entity_poly.entity_id
_entity_poly.type
_entity_poly.pdbx_seq_one_letter_code
_entity_poly.pdbx_strand_id
1 'polypeptide(L)'
;MVGAPGTNSRGRGGKFKKPSRGGGKHFSRDIRPVDADGNEVSIWSANAQKKDDADSDDDESTEEETSEEEDSDDDDGAGPSQAPAQAVSREDRKAEKKARKEAAIARQKAKTVEVGDLPSSDEDSDSDSEDDEDMPANPNHSKKARNQTKVGVEDITEGVENLSAAPTRRERETMEAAAAKERHMRLAAQGKTDESKADLARLEAIREQRALDAARRQAEREEREALEKTKKAEFEAREARKKETMGAKKGKKK
;
A
#
# COMPACT_ATOMS: atom_id res chain seq x y z
N MET A 1 46.10 38.27 25.43
CA MET A 1 44.62 38.39 25.52
C MET A 1 44.24 39.80 25.06
N VAL A 2 43.93 40.04 23.78
CA VAL A 2 42.60 39.92 23.10
C VAL A 2 41.53 40.78 23.82
N GLY A 3 40.95 41.87 23.30
CA GLY A 3 40.94 42.48 21.97
C GLY A 3 39.49 42.77 21.54
N ALA A 4 38.99 43.99 21.76
CA ALA A 4 37.73 44.54 21.22
C ALA A 4 37.80 46.08 21.22
N PRO A 5 36.95 46.85 20.50
CA PRO A 5 36.06 46.52 19.37
C PRO A 5 36.29 47.45 18.14
N GLY A 6 36.43 46.87 16.94
CA GLY A 6 36.60 47.63 15.70
C GLY A 6 35.26 48.05 15.08
N THR A 7 34.92 49.33 15.21
CA THR A 7 33.77 50.00 14.56
C THR A 7 34.07 50.36 13.10
N ASN A 8 34.11 49.38 12.19
CA ASN A 8 34.20 49.67 10.76
C ASN A 8 32.82 49.84 10.12
N SER A 9 32.16 50.93 10.50
CA SER A 9 31.21 51.60 9.61
C SER A 9 31.97 52.11 8.37
N ARG A 10 31.30 52.04 7.21
CA ARG A 10 31.68 52.70 5.94
C ARG A 10 32.77 52.00 5.13
N GLY A 11 32.52 50.73 4.82
CA GLY A 11 33.13 50.04 3.68
C GLY A 11 32.84 50.82 2.38
N ARG A 12 33.87 51.56 1.94
CA ARG A 12 33.95 52.44 0.78
C ARG A 12 33.02 52.02 -0.37
N GLY A 13 31.98 52.82 -0.58
CA GLY A 13 31.30 52.92 -1.87
C GLY A 13 32.31 53.49 -2.86
N GLY A 14 32.88 52.61 -3.68
CA GLY A 14 33.81 52.92 -4.73
C GLY A 14 33.63 51.90 -5.84
N LYS A 15 34.03 52.30 -7.05
CA LYS A 15 33.89 51.73 -8.40
C LYS A 15 34.20 50.22 -8.56
N PHE A 16 34.47 49.51 -7.47
CA PHE A 16 34.75 48.08 -7.35
C PHE A 16 33.69 47.29 -6.57
N LYS A 17 32.60 47.92 -6.09
CA LYS A 17 31.43 47.16 -5.62
C LYS A 17 30.68 46.66 -6.85
N LYS A 18 30.86 45.37 -7.18
CA LYS A 18 30.05 44.64 -8.17
C LYS A 18 28.56 44.95 -7.87
N PRO A 19 27.69 45.13 -8.87
CA PRO A 19 26.26 45.23 -8.59
C PRO A 19 25.88 43.99 -7.79
N SER A 20 25.41 44.18 -6.56
CA SER A 20 24.80 43.10 -5.79
C SER A 20 23.55 42.72 -6.55
N ARG A 21 23.69 41.77 -7.48
CA ARG A 21 22.57 41.15 -8.19
C ARG A 21 21.67 40.60 -7.10
N GLY A 22 20.43 41.13 -7.05
CA GLY A 22 19.48 40.84 -5.98
C GLY A 22 19.40 39.34 -5.72
N GLY A 23 19.40 38.98 -4.44
CA GLY A 23 19.25 37.59 -4.01
C GLY A 23 18.05 36.97 -4.73
N GLY A 24 18.32 35.91 -5.50
CA GLY A 24 17.33 35.25 -6.33
C GLY A 24 16.17 34.74 -5.49
N LYS A 25 14.99 34.63 -6.11
CA LYS A 25 13.83 33.99 -5.48
C LYS A 25 14.22 32.54 -5.14
N HIS A 26 14.08 32.16 -3.87
CA HIS A 26 14.40 30.82 -3.42
C HIS A 26 13.18 29.91 -3.63
N PHE A 27 13.04 29.38 -4.84
CA PHE A 27 11.98 28.42 -5.15
C PHE A 27 12.10 27.10 -4.38
N SER A 28 13.21 26.86 -3.67
CA SER A 28 13.42 25.69 -2.82
C SER A 28 13.00 25.87 -1.37
N ARG A 29 12.67 27.09 -0.93
CA ARG A 29 12.37 27.38 0.48
C ARG A 29 10.89 27.30 0.82
N ASP A 30 10.02 27.49 -0.18
CA ASP A 30 8.56 27.52 -0.02
C ASP A 30 7.86 26.40 -0.83
N ILE A 31 8.54 25.26 -1.06
CA ILE A 31 7.93 24.10 -1.74
C ILE A 31 6.95 23.35 -0.83
N ARG A 32 7.19 23.41 0.49
CA ARG A 32 6.38 22.69 1.47
C ARG A 32 5.24 23.58 1.96
N PRO A 33 4.01 23.05 2.12
CA PRO A 33 2.92 23.82 2.69
C PRO A 33 3.28 24.21 4.13
N VAL A 34 3.12 25.50 4.43
CA VAL A 34 3.38 26.06 5.76
C VAL A 34 2.07 26.53 6.38
N ASP A 35 1.94 26.39 7.69
CA ASP A 35 0.81 26.95 8.43
C ASP A 35 0.97 28.48 8.60
N ALA A 36 -0.05 29.15 9.14
CA ALA A 36 -0.06 30.61 9.34
C ALA A 36 1.14 31.12 10.17
N ASP A 37 1.72 30.25 11.00
CA ASP A 37 2.89 30.52 11.83
C ASP A 37 4.24 30.19 11.13
N GLY A 38 4.23 29.79 9.85
CA GLY A 38 5.42 29.50 9.05
C GLY A 38 6.11 28.16 9.34
N ASN A 39 5.44 27.28 10.08
CA ASN A 39 5.92 25.91 10.33
C ASN A 39 5.54 24.99 9.18
N GLU A 40 6.44 24.07 8.80
CA GLU A 40 6.18 23.07 7.76
C GLU A 40 5.06 22.12 8.20
N VAL A 41 4.02 22.00 7.37
CA VAL A 41 2.93 21.06 7.53
C VAL A 41 3.16 19.91 6.56
N SER A 42 3.09 18.67 7.03
CA SER A 42 3.10 17.52 6.12
C SER A 42 1.77 17.47 5.36
N ILE A 43 1.84 17.24 4.05
CA ILE A 43 0.68 17.12 3.14
C ILE A 43 -0.27 16.00 3.61
N TRP A 44 0.24 15.00 4.34
CA TRP A 44 -0.55 13.88 4.87
C TRP A 44 -0.92 14.01 6.35
N SER A 45 -0.64 15.15 6.98
CA SER A 45 -1.10 15.40 8.35
C SER A 45 -2.61 15.60 8.38
N ALA A 46 -3.28 15.12 9.42
CA ALA A 46 -4.72 15.28 9.60
C ALA A 46 -5.20 16.76 9.66
N ASN A 47 -4.29 17.70 9.91
CA ASN A 47 -4.56 19.14 9.87
C ASN A 47 -4.54 19.72 8.45
N ALA A 48 -3.78 19.11 7.52
CA ALA A 48 -3.74 19.49 6.11
C ALA A 48 -5.08 19.13 5.43
N GLN A 49 -5.56 17.90 5.64
CA GLN A 49 -6.83 17.44 5.05
C GLN A 49 -8.04 18.29 5.47
N LYS A 50 -8.07 18.78 6.71
CA LYS A 50 -9.16 19.65 7.19
C LYS A 50 -9.19 21.04 6.54
N LYS A 51 -8.08 21.50 5.99
CA LYS A 51 -7.99 22.82 5.33
C LYS A 51 -8.55 22.74 3.91
N ASP A 52 -8.33 21.61 3.24
CA ASP A 52 -8.84 21.35 1.89
C ASP A 52 -10.37 21.10 1.88
N ASP A 53 -10.92 20.53 2.95
CA ASP A 53 -12.38 20.31 3.09
C ASP A 53 -13.19 21.59 3.40
N ALA A 54 -12.54 22.71 3.72
CA ALA A 54 -13.21 23.95 4.14
C ALA A 54 -13.36 25.00 3.03
N ASP A 55 -12.76 24.78 1.85
CA ASP A 55 -12.73 25.72 0.72
C ASP A 55 -13.32 25.10 -0.57
N SER A 56 -14.11 24.03 -0.44
CA SER A 56 -14.79 23.37 -1.57
C SER A 56 -16.32 23.48 -1.41
N ASP A 57 -16.81 24.67 -1.74
CA ASP A 57 -18.20 24.92 -2.14
C ASP A 57 -18.12 25.46 -3.58
N ASP A 58 -18.91 24.88 -4.49
CA ASP A 58 -19.11 25.22 -5.92
C ASP A 58 -18.46 24.30 -7.00
N ASP A 59 -19.37 23.74 -7.80
CA ASP A 59 -19.31 23.32 -9.21
C ASP A 59 -18.68 22.00 -9.73
N GLU A 60 -19.60 21.14 -10.17
CA GLU A 60 -19.71 20.60 -11.54
C GLU A 60 -18.88 19.38 -11.98
N SER A 61 -19.55 18.22 -11.88
CA SER A 61 -19.53 17.07 -12.81
C SER A 61 -18.83 17.27 -14.16
N THR A 62 -17.75 16.50 -14.44
CA THR A 62 -17.38 16.05 -15.80
C THR A 62 -16.47 14.81 -15.72
N GLU A 63 -16.83 13.76 -16.46
CA GLU A 63 -15.97 12.60 -16.73
C GLU A 63 -14.94 12.95 -17.81
N GLU A 64 -13.69 12.44 -17.72
CA GLU A 64 -12.92 11.88 -18.84
C GLU A 64 -11.58 11.28 -18.34
N GLU A 65 -11.25 10.15 -18.94
CA GLU A 65 -10.02 9.37 -18.90
C GLU A 65 -8.81 10.15 -19.45
N THR A 66 -7.63 10.02 -18.83
CA THR A 66 -6.35 10.08 -19.58
C THR A 66 -5.19 9.52 -18.73
N SER A 67 -4.79 8.31 -19.12
CA SER A 67 -3.49 7.68 -18.91
C SER A 67 -2.35 8.62 -19.34
N GLU A 68 -1.27 8.70 -18.55
CA GLU A 68 0.08 8.87 -19.09
C GLU A 68 1.14 8.41 -18.06
N GLU A 69 1.98 7.50 -18.53
CA GLU A 69 3.15 6.90 -17.88
C GLU A 69 4.31 7.92 -17.82
N GLU A 70 5.07 7.94 -16.73
CA GLU A 70 6.48 8.30 -16.80
C GLU A 70 7.28 7.48 -15.77
N ASP A 71 7.74 6.33 -16.25
CA ASP A 71 8.77 5.49 -15.65
C ASP A 71 10.13 6.17 -15.89
N SER A 72 10.78 6.60 -14.81
CA SER A 72 12.14 7.15 -14.85
C SER A 72 13.06 6.29 -14.01
N ASP A 73 13.67 5.33 -14.68
CA ASP A 73 14.85 4.58 -14.24
C ASP A 73 16.09 5.34 -14.77
N ASP A 74 16.87 5.98 -13.90
CA ASP A 74 18.23 6.45 -14.24
C ASP A 74 19.13 6.45 -12.98
N ASP A 75 19.99 5.42 -12.98
CA ASP A 75 21.44 5.42 -12.78
C ASP A 75 22.10 5.60 -11.40
N ASP A 76 23.07 4.71 -11.22
CA ASP A 76 23.99 4.49 -10.12
C ASP A 76 24.93 5.70 -9.89
N GLY A 77 24.61 6.52 -8.88
CA GLY A 77 25.47 7.62 -8.43
C GLY A 77 26.20 7.35 -7.11
N ALA A 78 27.45 6.92 -7.18
CA ALA A 78 28.32 6.69 -6.01
C ALA A 78 28.87 7.98 -5.33
N GLY A 79 28.29 8.35 -4.18
CA GLY A 79 28.93 8.97 -2.98
C GLY A 79 29.16 10.50 -2.92
N PRO A 80 29.63 11.07 -1.77
CA PRO A 80 29.21 10.87 -0.38
C PRO A 80 28.96 12.19 0.41
N SER A 81 28.40 12.07 1.63
CA SER A 81 28.43 13.01 2.78
C SER A 81 27.47 14.21 2.85
N GLN A 82 26.48 14.15 3.78
CA GLN A 82 26.32 15.04 4.95
C GLN A 82 25.02 14.77 5.77
N ALA A 83 25.18 14.04 6.89
CA ALA A 83 24.43 14.05 8.16
C ALA A 83 22.93 13.62 8.25
N PRO A 84 22.47 13.29 9.48
CA PRO A 84 22.49 11.97 10.09
C PRO A 84 21.21 11.18 9.73
N ALA A 85 21.35 10.18 8.85
CA ALA A 85 20.35 9.14 8.76
C ALA A 85 20.26 8.48 10.14
N GLN A 86 19.04 8.42 10.69
CA GLN A 86 18.77 7.58 11.85
C GLN A 86 19.37 6.21 11.56
N ALA A 87 20.11 5.67 12.53
CA ALA A 87 20.82 4.42 12.39
C ALA A 87 19.83 3.25 12.30
N VAL A 88 19.09 3.16 11.20
CA VAL A 88 18.44 1.94 10.76
C VAL A 88 19.56 0.91 10.67
N SER A 89 19.41 -0.14 11.45
CA SER A 89 20.41 -1.18 11.55
C SER A 89 20.64 -1.78 10.16
N ARG A 90 21.78 -2.44 9.95
CA ARG A 90 22.02 -3.16 8.68
C ARG A 90 20.94 -4.23 8.43
N GLU A 91 20.26 -4.67 9.48
CA GLU A 91 19.17 -5.64 9.44
C GLU A 91 17.88 -4.99 8.92
N ASP A 92 17.56 -3.78 9.38
CA ASP A 92 16.40 -3.01 8.88
C ASP A 92 16.54 -2.70 7.38
N ARG A 93 17.74 -2.31 6.92
CA ARG A 93 17.99 -2.10 5.48
C ARG A 93 17.85 -3.38 4.66
N LYS A 94 18.19 -4.54 5.22
CA LYS A 94 18.03 -5.83 4.54
C LYS A 94 16.56 -6.24 4.52
N ALA A 95 15.82 -5.98 5.60
CA ALA A 95 14.39 -6.25 5.69
C ALA A 95 13.60 -5.38 4.69
N GLU A 96 13.91 -4.09 4.58
CA GLU A 96 13.31 -3.18 3.60
C GLU A 96 13.60 -3.62 2.16
N LYS A 97 14.84 -4.03 1.86
CA LYS A 97 15.20 -4.56 0.53
C LYS A 97 14.45 -5.85 0.21
N LYS A 98 14.26 -6.74 1.18
CA LYS A 98 13.46 -7.97 0.99
C LYS A 98 11.98 -7.66 0.82
N ALA A 99 11.42 -6.77 1.64
CA ALA A 99 10.03 -6.33 1.53
C ALA A 99 9.73 -5.67 0.18
N ARG A 100 10.66 -4.86 -0.35
CA ARG A 100 10.53 -4.28 -1.70
C ARG A 100 10.54 -5.34 -2.79
N LYS A 101 11.44 -6.32 -2.70
CA LYS A 101 11.49 -7.45 -3.65
C LYS A 101 10.24 -8.32 -3.58
N GLU A 102 9.77 -8.65 -2.38
CA GLU A 102 8.55 -9.43 -2.17
C GLU A 102 7.30 -8.68 -2.63
N ALA A 103 7.24 -7.35 -2.43
CA ALA A 103 6.17 -6.51 -2.95
C ALA A 103 6.19 -6.45 -4.49
N ALA A 104 7.36 -6.41 -5.14
CA ALA A 104 7.47 -6.48 -6.59
C ALA A 104 6.98 -7.83 -7.13
N ILE A 105 7.40 -8.94 -6.50
CA ILE A 105 6.94 -10.29 -6.85
C ILE A 105 5.42 -10.43 -6.62
N ALA A 106 4.88 -9.85 -5.54
CA ALA A 106 3.45 -9.85 -5.28
C ALA A 106 2.67 -9.02 -6.31
N ARG A 107 3.22 -7.89 -6.77
CA ARG A 107 2.64 -7.09 -7.86
C ARG A 107 2.68 -7.83 -9.20
N GLN A 108 3.78 -8.51 -9.51
CA GLN A 108 3.89 -9.35 -10.70
C GLN A 108 2.90 -10.53 -10.65
N LYS A 109 2.71 -11.16 -9.49
CA LYS A 109 1.73 -12.24 -9.30
C LYS A 109 0.28 -11.76 -9.27
N ALA A 110 0.05 -10.52 -8.83
CA ALA A 110 -1.26 -9.90 -8.79
C ALA A 110 -1.67 -9.26 -10.12
N LYS A 111 -0.72 -9.05 -11.04
CA LYS A 111 -1.02 -8.78 -12.46
C LYS A 111 -1.72 -10.02 -13.02
N THR A 112 -3.04 -9.94 -13.06
CA THR A 112 -3.90 -10.97 -13.64
C THR A 112 -3.69 -10.96 -15.14
N VAL A 113 -3.00 -11.99 -15.64
CA VAL A 113 -2.78 -12.26 -17.05
C VAL A 113 -4.11 -12.20 -17.81
N GLU A 114 -4.25 -11.20 -18.69
CA GLU A 114 -5.37 -11.09 -19.60
C GLU A 114 -5.22 -12.09 -20.76
N VAL A 115 -6.32 -12.41 -21.43
CA VAL A 115 -6.38 -13.44 -22.49
C VAL A 115 -5.63 -12.94 -23.74
N GLY A 116 -4.32 -13.17 -23.78
CA GLY A 116 -3.40 -12.64 -24.79
C GLY A 116 -1.99 -12.41 -24.26
N ASP A 117 -1.84 -12.26 -22.94
CA ASP A 117 -0.56 -12.18 -22.22
C ASP A 117 -0.19 -13.56 -21.65
N LEU A 118 -0.41 -14.64 -22.43
CA LEU A 118 0.20 -15.92 -22.07
C LEU A 118 1.71 -15.67 -22.06
N PRO A 119 2.45 -15.92 -20.95
CA PRO A 119 3.88 -16.11 -21.08
C PRO A 119 4.02 -17.24 -22.10
N SER A 120 4.66 -16.94 -23.22
CA SER A 120 4.93 -17.94 -24.24
C SER A 120 5.50 -19.15 -23.53
N SER A 121 4.83 -20.30 -23.65
CA SER A 121 5.26 -21.56 -23.00
C SER A 121 6.57 -22.12 -23.60
N ASP A 122 7.30 -21.28 -24.35
CA ASP A 122 8.62 -21.50 -24.95
C ASP A 122 9.65 -20.43 -24.50
N GLU A 123 9.29 -19.53 -23.57
CA GLU A 123 10.13 -18.37 -23.19
C GLU A 123 10.48 -18.35 -21.69
N ASP A 124 10.43 -19.51 -21.04
CA ASP A 124 10.89 -19.72 -19.67
C ASP A 124 12.09 -20.68 -19.62
N SER A 125 12.91 -20.68 -20.68
CA SER A 125 14.11 -21.54 -20.78
C SER A 125 15.41 -20.88 -21.23
N ASP A 126 15.53 -19.59 -21.57
CA ASP A 126 16.83 -19.03 -21.98
C ASP A 126 16.99 -17.49 -21.84
N SER A 127 16.37 -16.86 -20.83
CA SER A 127 16.57 -15.42 -20.57
C SER A 127 17.47 -15.14 -19.36
N ASP A 128 18.69 -15.70 -19.36
CA ASP A 128 19.80 -15.21 -18.52
C ASP A 128 21.19 -15.61 -19.07
N SER A 129 21.35 -15.76 -20.40
CA SER A 129 22.65 -16.17 -20.98
C SER A 129 22.86 -15.83 -22.46
N GLU A 130 22.37 -14.72 -22.99
CA GLU A 130 22.76 -14.27 -24.36
C GLU A 130 23.56 -12.95 -24.39
N ASP A 131 23.60 -12.18 -23.29
CA ASP A 131 24.45 -10.98 -23.19
C ASP A 131 25.87 -11.29 -22.64
N ASP A 132 26.09 -12.53 -22.19
CA ASP A 132 27.37 -13.03 -21.66
C ASP A 132 28.24 -13.71 -22.75
N GLU A 133 27.73 -13.82 -23.99
CA GLU A 133 28.41 -14.51 -25.10
C GLU A 133 29.21 -13.56 -26.02
N ASP A 134 28.95 -12.25 -25.96
CA ASP A 134 29.74 -11.19 -26.61
C ASP A 134 30.82 -10.56 -25.70
N MET A 135 30.89 -10.99 -24.43
CA MET A 135 31.96 -10.63 -23.51
C MET A 135 33.12 -11.64 -23.59
N PRO A 136 34.40 -11.23 -23.44
CA PRO A 136 35.51 -12.16 -23.46
C PRO A 136 35.33 -13.22 -22.37
N ALA A 137 35.10 -14.47 -22.79
CA ALA A 137 34.74 -15.58 -21.92
C ALA A 137 35.64 -15.65 -20.69
N ASN A 138 35.10 -15.29 -19.53
CA ASN A 138 35.80 -15.44 -18.27
C ASN A 138 35.99 -16.95 -18.00
N PRO A 139 37.23 -17.45 -17.92
CA PRO A 139 37.50 -18.87 -17.75
C PRO A 139 36.88 -19.47 -16.47
N ASN A 140 36.52 -18.64 -15.50
CA ASN A 140 35.85 -19.05 -14.27
C ASN A 140 34.31 -19.15 -14.36
N HIS A 141 33.69 -18.59 -15.41
CA HIS A 141 32.23 -18.63 -15.63
C HIS A 141 31.81 -19.47 -16.84
N SER A 142 32.77 -20.02 -17.58
CA SER A 142 32.47 -20.84 -18.76
C SER A 142 31.68 -22.12 -18.42
N LYS A 143 30.82 -22.54 -19.36
CA LYS A 143 30.01 -23.78 -19.31
C LYS A 143 30.85 -25.05 -18.98
N LYS A 144 32.16 -25.06 -19.30
CA LYS A 144 33.10 -26.15 -18.96
C LYS A 144 33.46 -26.23 -17.47
N ALA A 145 33.60 -25.11 -16.76
CA ALA A 145 33.86 -25.10 -15.33
C ALA A 145 32.66 -25.64 -14.53
N ARG A 146 31.45 -25.33 -14.99
CA ARG A 146 30.18 -25.79 -14.40
C ARG A 146 29.94 -27.30 -14.56
N ASN A 147 30.55 -27.93 -15.56
CA ASN A 147 30.44 -29.38 -15.78
C ASN A 147 31.41 -30.20 -14.92
N GLN A 148 32.53 -29.62 -14.48
CA GLN A 148 33.48 -30.31 -13.58
C GLN A 148 32.94 -30.48 -12.16
N THR A 149 32.06 -29.58 -11.71
CA THR A 149 31.48 -29.63 -10.36
C THR A 149 30.27 -30.58 -10.24
N LYS A 150 29.68 -31.02 -11.36
CA LYS A 150 28.54 -31.95 -11.35
C LYS A 150 28.96 -33.40 -11.12
N VAL A 151 30.13 -33.80 -11.64
CA VAL A 151 30.57 -35.21 -11.63
C VAL A 151 31.04 -35.71 -10.26
N GLY A 152 31.27 -34.81 -9.28
CA GLY A 152 31.80 -35.19 -7.96
C GLY A 152 30.83 -35.03 -6.79
N VAL A 153 29.64 -34.45 -6.98
CA VAL A 153 28.73 -34.15 -5.86
C VAL A 153 27.77 -35.30 -5.59
N GLU A 154 27.32 -35.99 -6.64
CA GLU A 154 26.32 -37.06 -6.57
C GLU A 154 26.84 -38.29 -5.78
N ASP A 155 28.05 -38.76 -6.09
CA ASP A 155 28.69 -39.89 -5.39
C ASP A 155 29.02 -39.57 -3.92
N ILE A 156 29.26 -38.30 -3.58
CA ILE A 156 29.51 -37.86 -2.20
C ILE A 156 28.19 -37.75 -1.42
N THR A 157 27.09 -37.33 -2.07
CA THR A 157 25.78 -37.24 -1.43
C THR A 157 25.18 -38.61 -1.09
N GLU A 158 25.35 -39.61 -1.96
CA GLU A 158 24.86 -40.98 -1.69
C GLU A 158 25.62 -41.67 -0.54
N GLY A 159 26.92 -41.38 -0.38
CA GLY A 159 27.71 -41.86 0.75
C GLY A 159 27.34 -41.22 2.09
N VAL A 160 26.82 -39.99 2.07
CA VAL A 160 26.38 -39.24 3.27
C VAL A 160 24.97 -39.64 3.69
N GLU A 161 24.06 -39.93 2.75
CA GLU A 161 22.71 -40.43 3.07
C GLU A 161 22.73 -41.78 3.79
N ASN A 162 23.62 -42.68 3.37
CA ASN A 162 23.78 -44.01 3.99
C ASN A 162 24.53 -43.98 5.34
N LEU A 163 25.15 -42.85 5.68
CA LEU A 163 25.81 -42.58 6.96
C LEU A 163 24.98 -41.69 7.89
N SER A 164 23.68 -41.49 7.61
CA SER A 164 22.72 -40.80 8.48
C SER A 164 22.47 -41.55 9.79
N ALA A 165 23.52 -41.62 10.62
CA ALA A 165 23.48 -41.93 12.02
C ALA A 165 22.44 -41.02 12.69
N ALA A 166 21.78 -41.57 13.71
CA ALA A 166 20.71 -40.93 14.47
C ALA A 166 20.93 -39.41 14.61
N PRO A 167 19.91 -38.58 14.32
CA PRO A 167 20.07 -37.14 14.15
C PRO A 167 20.82 -36.55 15.32
N THR A 168 21.81 -35.71 15.02
CA THR A 168 22.63 -35.07 16.04
C THR A 168 21.72 -34.29 17.00
N ARG A 169 22.13 -34.08 18.25
CA ARG A 169 21.28 -33.41 19.25
C ARG A 169 20.73 -32.07 18.74
N ARG A 170 21.51 -31.34 17.94
CA ARG A 170 21.11 -30.10 17.28
C ARG A 170 20.03 -30.34 16.22
N GLU A 171 20.15 -31.37 15.39
CA GLU A 171 19.14 -31.73 14.40
C GLU A 171 17.82 -32.20 15.03
N ARG A 172 17.88 -32.85 16.20
CA ARG A 172 16.66 -33.20 16.95
C ARG A 172 15.94 -31.96 17.49
N GLU A 173 16.70 -31.03 18.06
CA GLU A 173 16.16 -29.77 18.57
C GLU A 173 15.60 -28.89 17.43
N THR A 174 16.21 -28.89 16.24
CA THR A 174 15.67 -28.16 15.09
C THR A 174 14.40 -28.81 14.53
N MET A 175 14.36 -30.14 14.45
CA MET A 175 13.16 -30.89 14.04
C MET A 175 12.00 -30.70 15.03
N GLU A 176 12.27 -30.71 16.34
CA GLU A 176 11.27 -30.46 17.36
C GLU A 176 10.78 -29.00 17.33
N ALA A 177 11.68 -28.03 17.12
CA ALA A 177 11.31 -26.63 16.96
C ALA A 177 10.46 -26.41 15.70
N ALA A 178 10.76 -27.11 14.60
CA ALA A 178 9.93 -27.09 13.39
C ALA A 178 8.54 -27.68 13.67
N ALA A 179 8.47 -28.85 14.30
CA ALA A 179 7.21 -29.48 14.67
C ALA A 179 6.37 -28.63 15.65
N ALA A 180 7.01 -27.92 16.59
CA ALA A 180 6.33 -27.00 17.51
C ALA A 180 5.74 -25.79 16.76
N LYS A 181 6.49 -25.23 15.79
CA LYS A 181 6.00 -24.15 14.92
C LYS A 181 4.83 -24.62 14.06
N GLU A 182 4.90 -25.82 13.47
CA GLU A 182 3.80 -26.40 12.72
C GLU A 182 2.56 -26.63 13.58
N ARG A 183 2.73 -27.11 14.82
CA ARG A 183 1.62 -27.24 15.78
C ARG A 183 1.02 -25.89 16.13
N HIS A 184 1.84 -24.86 16.34
CA HIS A 184 1.36 -23.51 16.59
C HIS A 184 0.58 -22.95 15.40
N MET A 185 1.11 -23.08 14.18
CA MET A 185 0.41 -22.70 12.94
C MET A 185 -0.90 -23.48 12.78
N ARG A 186 -0.90 -24.78 13.09
CA ARG A 186 -2.11 -25.61 13.06
C ARG A 186 -3.15 -25.17 14.10
N LEU A 187 -2.73 -24.77 15.29
CA LEU A 187 -3.63 -24.25 16.32
C LEU A 187 -4.16 -22.85 15.95
N ALA A 188 -3.34 -22.01 15.33
CA ALA A 188 -3.75 -20.70 14.83
C ALA A 188 -4.77 -20.85 13.69
N ALA A 189 -4.52 -21.77 12.75
CA ALA A 189 -5.47 -22.11 11.70
C ALA A 189 -6.79 -22.69 12.25
N GLN A 190 -6.73 -23.38 13.39
CA GLN A 190 -7.93 -23.85 14.11
C GLN A 190 -8.63 -22.76 14.93
N GLY A 191 -8.12 -21.52 14.98
CA GLY A 191 -8.70 -20.45 15.78
C GLY A 191 -8.47 -20.60 17.29
N LYS A 192 -7.51 -21.43 17.71
CA LYS A 192 -7.28 -21.77 19.13
C LYS A 192 -6.17 -20.96 19.79
N THR A 193 -5.32 -20.28 19.03
CA THR A 193 -4.35 -19.33 19.60
C THR A 193 -5.07 -18.10 20.09
N ASP A 194 -4.58 -17.45 21.14
CA ASP A 194 -5.28 -16.31 21.74
C ASP A 194 -5.38 -15.13 20.77
N GLU A 195 -4.41 -14.98 19.86
CA GLU A 195 -4.45 -14.05 18.73
C GLU A 195 -5.63 -14.37 17.78
N SER A 196 -5.74 -15.63 17.34
CA SER A 196 -6.83 -16.03 16.43
C SER A 196 -8.21 -15.94 17.08
N LYS A 197 -8.33 -16.19 18.40
CA LYS A 197 -9.57 -15.96 19.15
C LYS A 197 -9.92 -14.47 19.21
N ALA A 198 -8.93 -13.60 19.39
CA ALA A 198 -9.16 -12.15 19.40
C ALA A 198 -9.63 -11.66 18.02
N ASP A 199 -9.03 -12.16 16.94
CA ASP A 199 -9.45 -11.84 15.57
C ASP A 199 -10.87 -12.36 15.27
N LEU A 200 -11.19 -13.58 15.69
CA LEU A 200 -12.55 -14.12 15.59
C LEU A 200 -13.56 -13.30 16.39
N ALA A 201 -13.24 -12.94 17.63
CA ALA A 201 -14.09 -12.10 18.47
C ALA A 201 -14.31 -10.71 17.86
N ARG A 202 -13.28 -10.14 17.23
CA ARG A 202 -13.40 -8.88 16.48
C ARG A 202 -14.34 -9.04 15.27
N LEU A 203 -14.22 -10.14 14.53
CA LEU A 203 -15.12 -10.43 13.41
C LEU A 203 -16.56 -10.67 13.86
N GLU A 204 -16.76 -11.36 14.99
CA GLU A 204 -18.07 -11.56 15.60
C GLU A 204 -18.71 -10.23 16.02
N ALA A 205 -17.96 -9.34 16.69
CA ALA A 205 -18.46 -8.01 17.05
C ALA A 205 -18.91 -7.21 15.81
N ILE A 206 -18.18 -7.29 14.70
CA ILE A 206 -18.59 -6.65 13.43
C ILE A 206 -19.85 -7.31 12.86
N ARG A 207 -19.98 -8.64 12.93
CA ARG A 207 -21.20 -9.34 12.48
C ARG A 207 -22.40 -8.96 13.33
N GLU A 208 -22.24 -8.87 14.65
CA GLU A 208 -23.29 -8.41 15.57
C GLU A 208 -23.71 -6.97 15.27
N GLN A 209 -22.75 -6.06 15.09
CA GLN A 209 -23.06 -4.67 14.71
C GLN A 209 -23.83 -4.60 13.40
N ARG A 210 -23.39 -5.34 12.37
CA ARG A 210 -24.11 -5.40 11.08
C ARG A 210 -25.49 -6.02 11.21
N ALA A 211 -25.66 -7.05 12.04
CA ALA A 211 -26.94 -7.67 12.28
C ALA A 211 -27.89 -6.74 13.04
N LEU A 212 -27.40 -6.00 14.04
CA LEU A 212 -28.18 -4.99 14.76
C LEU A 212 -28.58 -3.84 13.85
N ASP A 213 -27.68 -3.35 13.00
CA ASP A 213 -28.00 -2.29 12.03
C ASP A 213 -28.96 -2.78 10.94
N ALA A 214 -28.81 -4.03 10.47
CA ALA A 214 -29.76 -4.64 9.55
C ALA A 214 -31.14 -4.81 10.19
N ALA A 215 -31.20 -5.26 11.45
CA ALA A 215 -32.44 -5.40 12.20
C ALA A 215 -33.10 -4.03 12.45
N ARG A 216 -32.33 -2.98 12.78
CA ARG A 216 -32.85 -1.61 12.90
C ARG A 216 -33.42 -1.10 11.57
N ARG A 217 -32.70 -1.31 10.46
CA ARG A 217 -33.17 -0.93 9.12
C ARG A 217 -34.42 -1.72 8.71
N GLN A 218 -34.52 -2.99 9.08
CA GLN A 218 -35.72 -3.80 8.81
C GLN A 218 -36.90 -3.31 9.65
N ALA A 219 -36.72 -3.05 10.94
CA ALA A 219 -37.76 -2.50 11.80
C ALA A 219 -38.26 -1.13 11.30
N GLU A 220 -37.35 -0.23 10.92
CA GLU A 220 -37.73 1.07 10.34
C GLU A 220 -38.50 0.91 9.01
N ARG A 221 -38.10 -0.04 8.16
CA ARG A 221 -38.83 -0.34 6.92
C ARG A 221 -40.22 -0.90 7.19
N GLU A 222 -40.37 -1.81 8.14
CA GLU A 222 -41.65 -2.39 8.51
C GLU A 222 -42.60 -1.34 9.12
N GLU A 223 -42.09 -0.45 9.96
CA GLU A 223 -42.86 0.69 10.50
C GLU A 223 -43.28 1.65 9.39
N ARG A 224 -42.37 1.99 8.47
CA ARG A 224 -42.69 2.85 7.32
C ARG A 224 -43.72 2.20 6.40
N GLU A 225 -43.61 0.91 6.13
CA GLU A 225 -44.61 0.17 5.34
C GLU A 225 -45.96 0.09 6.03
N ALA A 226 -46.01 -0.07 7.35
CA ALA A 226 -47.25 -0.03 8.12
C ALA A 226 -47.91 1.36 8.04
N LEU A 227 -47.12 2.42 8.19
CA LEU A 227 -47.60 3.80 8.03
C LEU A 227 -48.06 4.08 6.59
N GLU A 228 -47.37 3.58 5.58
CA GLU A 228 -47.80 3.71 4.20
C GLU A 228 -49.07 2.91 3.90
N LYS A 229 -49.23 1.71 4.47
CA LYS A 229 -50.46 0.89 4.34
C LYS A 229 -51.65 1.60 4.98
N THR A 230 -51.48 2.18 6.17
CA THR A 230 -52.56 2.97 6.82
C THR A 230 -52.91 4.21 6.01
N LYS A 231 -51.92 4.97 5.52
CA LYS A 231 -52.15 6.14 4.64
C LYS A 231 -52.81 5.76 3.31
N LYS A 232 -52.41 4.65 2.69
CA LYS A 232 -53.02 4.13 1.47
C LYS A 232 -54.48 3.73 1.70
N ALA A 233 -54.77 3.03 2.79
CA ALA A 233 -56.13 2.66 3.17
C ALA A 233 -57.01 3.89 3.48
N GLU A 234 -56.46 4.92 4.15
CA GLU A 234 -57.17 6.18 4.40
C GLU A 234 -57.44 6.94 3.09
N PHE A 235 -56.46 6.98 2.18
CA PHE A 235 -56.61 7.61 0.87
C PHE A 235 -57.67 6.89 0.03
N GLU A 236 -57.64 5.56 -0.03
CA GLU A 236 -58.62 4.74 -0.75
C GLU A 236 -60.03 4.92 -0.16
N ALA A 237 -60.17 4.93 1.16
CA ALA A 237 -61.45 5.21 1.82
C ALA A 237 -61.97 6.63 1.52
N ARG A 238 -61.07 7.63 1.49
CA ARG A 238 -61.40 9.01 1.12
C ARG A 238 -61.80 9.12 -0.36
N GLU A 239 -61.12 8.40 -1.24
CA GLU A 239 -61.43 8.36 -2.67
C GLU A 239 -62.77 7.67 -2.92
N ALA A 240 -63.04 6.54 -2.25
CA ALA A 240 -64.33 5.85 -2.30
C ALA A 240 -65.47 6.78 -1.86
N ARG A 241 -65.32 7.47 -0.72
CA ARG A 241 -66.28 8.49 -0.25
C ARG A 241 -66.47 9.64 -1.27
N LYS A 242 -65.39 10.11 -1.89
CA LYS A 242 -65.46 11.15 -2.93
C LYS A 242 -66.17 10.63 -4.20
N LYS A 243 -65.95 9.38 -4.58
CA LYS A 243 -66.57 8.74 -5.74
C LYS A 243 -68.08 8.54 -5.53
N GLU A 244 -68.49 8.10 -4.34
CA GLU A 244 -69.90 7.95 -3.98
C GLU A 244 -70.65 9.29 -3.99
N THR A 245 -70.06 10.33 -3.38
CA THR A 245 -70.66 11.67 -3.35
C THR A 245 -70.75 12.35 -4.72
N MET A 246 -69.80 12.08 -5.62
CA MET A 246 -69.83 12.57 -7.01
C MET A 246 -70.78 11.75 -7.89
N GLY A 247 -70.93 10.45 -7.64
CA GLY A 247 -71.92 9.58 -8.30
C GLY A 247 -73.36 9.99 -7.98
N ALA A 248 -73.66 10.32 -6.72
CA ALA A 248 -74.99 10.77 -6.29
C ALA A 248 -75.43 12.11 -6.92
N LYS A 249 -74.49 13.04 -7.15
CA LYS A 249 -74.80 14.33 -7.81
C LYS A 249 -75.10 14.19 -9.31
N LYS A 250 -74.60 13.14 -9.98
CA LYS A 250 -74.83 12.90 -11.41
C LYS A 250 -76.20 12.24 -11.71
N GLY A 251 -76.84 11.62 -10.71
CA GLY A 251 -78.14 10.97 -10.83
C GLY A 251 -79.37 11.86 -10.59
N LYS A 252 -79.21 13.11 -10.10
CA LYS A 252 -80.33 14.01 -9.72
C LYS A 252 -80.72 15.02 -10.81
N LYS A 253 -80.42 14.73 -12.08
CA LYS A 253 -80.98 15.42 -13.25
C LYS A 253 -81.88 14.44 -14.00
N LYS A 254 -83.11 14.30 -13.56
CA LYS A 254 -84.22 13.76 -14.34
C LYS A 254 -85.51 14.42 -13.87
#